data_AF-A0A6A9SKC7-F1
#
_entry.id   AF-A0A6A9SKC7-F1
#
_cell.length_a   1.000
_cell.length_b   1.000
_cell.length_c   1.000
_cell.angle_alpha   90.00
_cell.angle_beta   90.00
_cell.angle_gamma   90.00
#
_symmetry.space_group_name_H-M   'P 1'
#
loop_
_entity.id
_entity.type
_entity.pdbx_description
1 polymer ?
#
loop_
_entity_poly.entity_id
_entity_poly.type
_entity_poly.pdbx_seq_one_letter_code
_entity_poly.pdbx_strand_id
1 'polypeptide(L)'
;MRRSRRAFLAATGASGLAATAGCLGFLETERATREPPLPENRPDAAYVPSHVEGMEMAGMQTRGRYGCALSYTFPHRFWLVRGSDTDRVNVRGEDDVHLMASVWDAESGLVLPEANVTIEHTGPESETSSLTPWQMLSQQMGVHHGDNVELGPEGNYDVTVSVVPPTTRRSSAESASTDRVEFDFSFTFDRATLDDLPFEDIPADREGSEGAVDPMDMQSATLSQAPSAEEFPISVRGTGETGGAELVVATTGEFGDLAG
;
A
#
# COMPACT_ATOMS: atom_id res chain seq x y z
N MET A 1 -71.98 15.61 -27.49
CA MET A 1 -70.92 15.52 -26.45
C MET A 1 -71.08 14.19 -25.72
N ARG A 2 -70.10 13.36 -25.42
CA ARG A 2 -68.64 13.43 -25.56
C ARG A 2 -68.20 11.96 -25.51
N ARG A 3 -67.58 11.44 -26.58
CA ARG A 3 -66.93 10.11 -26.56
C ARG A 3 -65.89 10.12 -25.44
N SER A 4 -65.91 9.07 -24.62
CA SER A 4 -65.18 9.00 -23.36
C SER A 4 -63.67 9.00 -23.56
N ARG A 5 -62.96 9.65 -22.62
CA ARG A 5 -61.49 9.75 -22.54
C ARG A 5 -60.77 8.41 -22.27
N ARG A 6 -61.47 7.27 -22.30
CA ARG A 6 -60.91 5.95 -21.95
C ARG A 6 -60.50 5.10 -23.15
N ALA A 7 -60.71 5.55 -24.38
CA ALA A 7 -60.38 4.77 -25.58
C ALA A 7 -59.07 5.18 -26.28
N PHE A 8 -58.34 6.18 -25.77
CA PHE A 8 -57.14 6.70 -26.41
C PHE A 8 -55.82 6.22 -25.77
N LEU A 9 -55.87 5.46 -24.68
CA LEU A 9 -54.67 4.92 -24.01
C LEU A 9 -54.35 3.46 -24.39
N ALA A 10 -54.83 3.00 -25.55
CA ALA A 10 -54.65 1.61 -26.00
C ALA A 10 -53.66 1.45 -27.17
N ALA A 11 -52.94 2.51 -27.59
CA ALA A 11 -52.13 2.43 -28.80
C ALA A 11 -50.87 3.32 -28.75
N THR A 12 -50.01 3.12 -27.74
CA THR A 12 -48.61 3.56 -27.75
C THR A 12 -47.91 2.77 -26.65
N GLY A 13 -46.86 1.99 -26.83
CA GLY A 13 -46.10 1.56 -27.99
C GLY A 13 -45.06 0.63 -27.38
N ALA A 14 -45.10 -0.65 -27.73
CA ALA A 14 -44.06 -1.59 -27.34
C ALA A 14 -42.76 -1.19 -28.05
N SER A 15 -41.73 -0.81 -27.30
CA SER A 15 -40.28 -0.97 -27.59
C SER A 15 -39.48 -0.09 -26.64
N GLY A 16 -38.85 -0.70 -25.63
CA GLY A 16 -38.03 0.02 -24.66
C GLY A 16 -37.42 -0.87 -23.58
N LEU A 17 -36.94 -2.06 -23.94
CA LEU A 17 -35.92 -2.74 -23.12
C LEU A 17 -34.58 -2.11 -23.50
N ALA A 18 -34.32 -0.91 -22.99
CA ALA A 18 -32.98 -0.34 -23.02
C ALA A 18 -32.15 -1.06 -21.93
N ALA A 19 -31.06 -1.67 -22.37
CA ALA A 19 -30.13 -2.42 -21.55
C ALA A 19 -29.62 -1.59 -20.37
N THR A 20 -29.92 -2.02 -19.14
CA THR A 20 -29.35 -1.46 -17.91
C THR A 20 -27.96 -2.03 -17.59
N ALA A 21 -27.23 -2.53 -18.60
CA ALA A 21 -25.91 -3.13 -18.42
C ALA A 21 -24.78 -2.10 -18.16
N GLY A 22 -25.07 -0.79 -18.26
CA GLY A 22 -24.06 0.27 -18.12
C GLY A 22 -23.96 0.94 -16.75
N CYS A 23 -24.87 0.66 -15.81
CA CYS A 23 -24.82 1.33 -14.48
C CYS A 23 -23.91 0.61 -13.47
N LEU A 24 -23.62 -0.68 -13.67
CA LEU A 24 -22.67 -1.39 -12.81
C LEU A 24 -21.24 -0.95 -13.14
N GLY A 25 -20.88 -0.93 -14.42
CA GLY A 25 -19.56 -0.47 -14.85
C GLY A 25 -19.25 0.99 -14.48
N PHE A 26 -20.23 1.89 -14.44
CA PHE A 26 -19.99 3.26 -13.98
C PHE A 26 -19.68 3.33 -12.47
N LEU A 27 -20.34 2.51 -11.65
CA LEU A 27 -20.08 2.46 -10.20
C LEU A 27 -18.75 1.73 -9.89
N GLU A 28 -18.37 0.75 -10.71
CA GLU A 28 -17.07 0.07 -10.62
C GLU A 28 -15.93 1.01 -11.04
N THR A 29 -16.04 1.70 -12.18
CA THR A 29 -15.04 2.69 -12.63
C THR A 29 -14.95 3.91 -11.69
N GLU A 30 -16.02 4.28 -10.98
CA GLU A 30 -16.00 5.33 -9.96
C GLU A 30 -15.25 4.92 -8.68
N ARG A 31 -15.09 3.63 -8.38
CA ARG A 31 -14.33 3.19 -7.18
C ARG A 31 -12.83 3.40 -7.34
N ALA A 32 -12.26 3.03 -8.49
CA ALA A 32 -10.82 3.12 -8.75
C ALA A 32 -10.26 4.56 -8.74
N THR A 33 -11.11 5.58 -8.85
CA THR A 33 -10.71 7.01 -8.84
C THR A 33 -11.20 7.79 -7.62
N ARG A 34 -11.96 7.16 -6.71
CA ARG A 34 -12.51 7.85 -5.54
C ARG A 34 -11.73 7.51 -4.29
N GLU A 35 -10.86 8.45 -3.93
CA GLU A 35 -10.21 8.51 -2.63
C GLU A 35 -11.24 8.26 -1.49
N PRO A 36 -11.15 7.16 -0.75
CA PRO A 36 -12.17 6.79 0.21
C PRO A 36 -12.35 7.84 1.31
N PRO A 37 -13.59 8.03 1.84
CA PRO A 37 -13.83 9.01 2.88
C PRO A 37 -13.06 8.63 4.15
N LEU A 38 -12.63 9.65 4.89
CA LEU A 38 -12.09 9.45 6.24
C LEU A 38 -13.24 9.22 7.21
N PRO A 39 -13.08 8.34 8.22
CA PRO A 39 -14.06 8.21 9.29
C PRO A 39 -14.34 9.56 9.96
N GLU A 40 -15.62 9.93 10.09
CA GLU A 40 -16.03 11.27 10.57
C GLU A 40 -15.67 11.51 12.05
N ASN A 41 -15.79 10.48 12.88
CA ASN A 41 -15.64 10.57 14.35
C ASN A 41 -14.37 9.86 14.86
N ARG A 42 -13.25 10.02 14.15
CA ARG A 42 -11.97 9.38 14.52
C ARG A 42 -11.34 9.99 15.79
N PRO A 43 -10.73 9.17 16.66
CA PRO A 43 -9.99 9.65 17.83
C PRO A 43 -8.64 10.27 17.44
N ASP A 44 -8.03 10.98 18.39
CA ASP A 44 -6.62 11.39 18.34
C ASP A 44 -5.71 10.23 18.81
N ALA A 45 -5.80 9.09 18.09
CA ALA A 45 -5.10 7.84 18.37
C ALA A 45 -5.03 7.00 17.07
N ALA A 46 -4.40 5.83 17.11
CA ALA A 46 -4.58 4.84 16.04
C ALA A 46 -6.06 4.41 15.98
N TYR A 47 -6.64 4.38 14.78
CA TYR A 47 -8.04 4.02 14.58
C TYR A 47 -8.23 3.11 13.38
N VAL A 48 -9.31 2.33 13.42
CA VAL A 48 -9.74 1.45 12.34
C VAL A 48 -10.15 2.32 11.12
N PRO A 49 -9.58 2.10 9.92
CA PRO A 49 -9.91 2.88 8.73
C PRO A 49 -11.36 2.65 8.27
N SER A 50 -11.76 3.36 7.20
CA SER A 50 -13.08 3.18 6.58
C SER A 50 -13.17 1.93 5.69
N HIS A 51 -12.02 1.40 5.26
CA HIS A 51 -11.94 0.27 4.32
C HIS A 51 -10.55 -0.38 4.43
N VAL A 52 -10.44 -1.57 3.86
CA VAL A 52 -9.17 -2.25 3.58
C VAL A 52 -9.10 -2.62 2.11
N GLU A 53 -7.88 -2.60 1.56
CA GLU A 53 -7.64 -2.84 0.14
C GLU A 53 -6.62 -3.96 -0.04
N GLY A 54 -6.78 -4.70 -1.13
CA GLY A 54 -5.77 -5.61 -1.62
C GLY A 54 -4.68 -4.87 -2.39
N MET A 55 -3.75 -5.65 -2.93
CA MET A 55 -2.71 -5.17 -3.82
C MET A 55 -2.37 -6.28 -4.80
N GLU A 56 -1.82 -5.91 -5.95
CA GLU A 56 -1.21 -6.85 -6.87
C GLU A 56 0.29 -6.94 -6.61
N MET A 57 0.82 -8.17 -6.63
CA MET A 57 2.26 -8.42 -6.47
C MET A 57 2.94 -8.51 -7.83
N ALA A 58 3.57 -7.42 -8.26
CA ALA A 58 4.37 -7.39 -9.48
C ALA A 58 5.57 -8.34 -9.43
N GLY A 59 6.13 -8.57 -8.24
CA GLY A 59 7.08 -9.65 -8.02
C GLY A 59 7.89 -9.50 -6.74
N MET A 60 8.70 -10.53 -6.48
CA MET A 60 9.60 -10.55 -5.34
C MET A 60 10.94 -11.17 -5.72
N GLN A 61 12.03 -10.56 -5.26
CA GLN A 61 13.38 -10.98 -5.58
C GLN A 61 14.32 -10.84 -4.40
N THR A 62 15.36 -11.65 -4.39
CA THR A 62 16.50 -11.53 -3.48
C THR A 62 17.78 -11.37 -4.30
N ARG A 63 18.63 -10.44 -3.88
CA ARG A 63 19.94 -10.16 -4.49
C ARG A 63 20.96 -9.95 -3.38
N GLY A 64 21.93 -10.85 -3.30
CA GLY A 64 22.88 -10.87 -2.19
C GLY A 64 22.16 -11.00 -0.85
N ARG A 65 22.34 -10.02 0.02
CA ARG A 65 21.74 -9.96 1.36
C ARG A 65 20.35 -9.31 1.39
N TYR A 66 19.90 -8.70 0.30
CA TYR A 66 18.68 -7.89 0.31
C TYR A 66 17.55 -8.52 -0.48
N GLY A 67 16.35 -8.46 0.09
CA GLY A 67 15.10 -8.79 -0.58
C GLY A 67 14.34 -7.52 -0.96
N CYS A 68 13.63 -7.58 -2.08
CA CYS A 68 12.75 -6.54 -2.56
C CYS A 68 11.47 -7.16 -3.12
N ALA A 69 10.32 -6.65 -2.70
CA ALA A 69 9.02 -6.95 -3.28
C ALA A 69 8.45 -5.67 -3.91
N LEU A 70 7.99 -5.79 -5.15
CA LEU A 70 7.30 -4.72 -5.87
C LEU A 70 5.81 -5.09 -5.95
N SER A 71 4.96 -4.14 -5.57
CA SER A 71 3.51 -4.30 -5.57
C SER A 71 2.84 -2.99 -5.96
N TYR A 72 1.57 -3.05 -6.35
CA TYR A 72 0.79 -1.85 -6.62
C TYR A 72 -0.67 -2.03 -6.18
N THR A 73 -1.34 -0.92 -5.91
CA THR A 73 -2.78 -0.89 -5.61
C THR A 73 -3.39 0.42 -6.12
N PHE A 74 -4.63 0.72 -5.73
CA PHE A 74 -5.31 1.97 -6.04
C PHE A 74 -4.49 3.19 -5.57
N PRO A 75 -4.53 4.33 -6.29
CA PRO A 75 -3.90 5.55 -5.81
C PRO A 75 -4.42 5.98 -4.43
N HIS A 76 -3.51 6.39 -3.54
CA HIS A 76 -3.85 6.73 -2.16
C HIS A 76 -3.71 8.21 -1.86
N ARG A 77 -4.55 8.71 -0.96
CA ARG A 77 -4.23 9.89 -0.15
C ARG A 77 -3.38 9.46 1.04
N PHE A 78 -2.31 10.21 1.27
CA PHE A 78 -1.42 10.00 2.40
C PHE A 78 -0.98 11.33 3.02
N TRP A 79 -0.25 11.24 4.15
CA TRP A 79 0.25 12.39 4.88
C TRP A 79 1.76 12.32 5.01
N LEU A 80 2.43 13.41 4.66
CA LEU A 80 3.82 13.62 5.00
C LEU A 80 3.89 14.13 6.43
N VAL A 81 4.64 13.43 7.28
CA VAL A 81 4.83 13.80 8.68
C VAL A 81 6.25 14.35 8.87
N ARG A 82 6.36 15.59 9.33
CA ARG A 82 7.63 16.30 9.55
C ARG A 82 7.64 16.93 10.94
N GLY A 83 8.10 16.17 11.93
CA GLY A 83 8.01 16.60 13.33
C GLY A 83 6.54 16.67 13.76
N SER A 84 6.06 17.87 14.08
CA SER A 84 4.64 18.11 14.39
C SER A 84 3.79 18.49 13.18
N ASP A 85 4.41 18.75 12.03
CA ASP A 85 3.70 19.19 10.82
C ASP A 85 3.22 17.98 10.01
N THR A 86 1.98 18.06 9.53
CA THR A 86 1.37 17.04 8.66
C THR A 86 0.82 17.66 7.39
N ASP A 87 1.36 17.28 6.24
CA ASP A 87 0.92 17.74 4.92
C ASP A 87 0.15 16.63 4.20
N ARG A 88 -1.08 16.90 3.77
CA ARG A 88 -1.90 15.94 3.03
C ARG A 88 -1.56 15.95 1.55
N VAL A 89 -1.24 14.78 1.00
CA VAL A 89 -1.14 14.53 -0.44
C VAL A 89 -2.43 13.88 -0.89
N ASN A 90 -3.12 14.48 -1.86
CA ASN A 90 -4.36 13.94 -2.44
C ASN A 90 -4.05 13.17 -3.72
N VAL A 91 -4.94 12.24 -4.06
CA VAL A 91 -4.92 11.57 -5.37
C VAL A 91 -5.19 12.59 -6.47
N ARG A 92 -4.43 12.50 -7.57
CA ARG A 92 -4.62 13.29 -8.79
C ARG A 92 -5.32 12.46 -9.84
N GLY A 93 -5.97 13.14 -10.80
CA GLY A 93 -6.66 12.44 -11.90
C GLY A 93 -5.72 11.74 -12.89
N GLU A 94 -4.42 12.02 -12.82
CA GLU A 94 -3.36 11.37 -13.59
C GLU A 94 -2.71 10.20 -12.85
N ASP A 95 -2.99 10.02 -11.55
CA ASP A 95 -2.44 8.89 -10.78
C ASP A 95 -3.16 7.61 -11.20
N ASP A 96 -2.44 6.63 -11.75
CA ASP A 96 -3.00 5.34 -12.17
C ASP A 96 -2.93 4.30 -11.05
N VAL A 97 -1.82 4.27 -10.30
CA VAL A 97 -1.60 3.33 -9.19
C VAL A 97 -0.86 3.97 -8.03
N HIS A 98 -0.98 3.38 -6.85
CA HIS A 98 0.01 3.53 -5.78
C HIS A 98 1.06 2.42 -5.92
N LEU A 99 2.27 2.77 -6.39
CA LEU A 99 3.36 1.83 -6.62
C LEU A 99 4.25 1.73 -5.37
N MET A 100 4.48 0.51 -4.90
CA MET A 100 5.12 0.24 -3.61
C MET A 100 6.30 -0.72 -3.75
N ALA A 101 7.36 -0.45 -2.99
CA ALA A 101 8.49 -1.34 -2.80
C ALA A 101 8.68 -1.63 -1.30
N SER A 102 8.75 -2.91 -0.95
CA SER A 102 9.14 -3.37 0.39
C SER A 102 10.55 -3.95 0.34
N VAL A 103 11.46 -3.46 1.18
CA VAL A 103 12.87 -3.84 1.18
C VAL A 103 13.27 -4.37 2.55
N TRP A 104 13.91 -5.53 2.57
CA TRP A 104 14.37 -6.16 3.81
C TRP A 104 15.76 -6.79 3.68
N ASP A 105 16.36 -7.02 4.83
CA ASP A 105 17.55 -7.84 5.00
C ASP A 105 17.13 -9.32 4.99
N ALA A 106 17.50 -10.07 3.96
CA ALA A 106 17.06 -11.45 3.76
C ALA A 106 17.69 -12.44 4.77
N GLU A 107 18.77 -12.05 5.45
CA GLU A 107 19.41 -12.85 6.48
C GLU A 107 18.68 -12.74 7.83
N SER A 108 18.37 -11.50 8.25
CA SER A 108 17.68 -11.24 9.51
C SER A 108 16.15 -11.20 9.39
N GLY A 109 15.61 -11.09 8.18
CA GLY A 109 14.18 -10.89 7.95
C GLY A 109 13.67 -9.53 8.42
N LEU A 110 14.53 -8.52 8.52
CA LEU A 110 14.15 -7.19 9.03
C LEU A 110 13.98 -6.20 7.87
N VAL A 111 12.85 -5.49 7.87
CA VAL A 111 12.59 -4.38 6.93
C VAL A 111 13.60 -3.24 7.14
N LEU A 112 13.97 -2.57 6.05
CA LEU A 112 14.97 -1.51 6.04
C LEU A 112 14.31 -0.13 5.90
N PRO A 113 13.80 0.47 7.00
CA PRO A 113 13.07 1.73 6.94
C PRO A 113 13.91 2.86 6.33
N GLU A 114 15.20 2.91 6.62
CA GLU A 114 16.12 3.97 6.18
C GLU A 114 16.79 3.69 4.81
N ALA A 115 16.37 2.65 4.08
CA ALA A 115 16.88 2.42 2.73
C ALA A 115 16.44 3.56 1.80
N ASN A 116 17.34 3.96 0.89
CA ASN A 116 17.01 4.90 -0.18
C ASN A 116 16.58 4.08 -1.40
N VAL A 117 15.36 4.30 -1.87
CA VAL A 117 14.76 3.57 -2.99
C VAL A 117 14.53 4.54 -4.15
N THR A 118 14.90 4.12 -5.35
CA THR A 118 14.53 4.77 -6.61
C THR A 118 13.90 3.72 -7.50
N ILE A 119 12.77 4.06 -8.13
CA ILE A 119 12.06 3.18 -9.05
C ILE A 119 12.11 3.83 -10.43
N GLU A 120 12.70 3.13 -11.39
CA GLU A 120 12.62 3.48 -12.81
C GLU A 120 11.70 2.47 -13.50
N HIS A 121 10.78 2.94 -14.34
CA HIS A 121 9.87 2.10 -15.10
C HIS A 121 9.82 2.53 -16.56
N THR A 122 9.72 1.55 -17.45
CA THR A 122 9.56 1.75 -18.90
C THR A 122 8.27 1.08 -19.36
N GLY A 123 7.38 1.87 -19.95
CA GLY A 123 6.06 1.40 -20.40
C GLY A 123 6.05 0.81 -21.81
N PRO A 124 4.88 0.36 -22.29
CA PRO A 124 4.73 -0.32 -23.58
C PRO A 124 5.06 0.58 -24.79
N GLU A 125 4.96 1.90 -24.63
CA GLU A 125 5.34 2.88 -25.65
C GLU A 125 6.83 3.27 -25.59
N SER A 126 7.63 2.54 -24.79
CA SER A 126 9.07 2.76 -24.58
C SER A 126 9.42 4.11 -23.93
N GLU A 127 8.48 4.70 -23.21
CA GLU A 127 8.72 5.87 -22.36
C GLU A 127 9.23 5.42 -21.00
N THR A 128 10.32 6.07 -20.54
CA THR A 128 10.96 5.77 -19.26
C THR A 128 10.75 6.94 -18.30
N SER A 129 10.29 6.61 -17.09
CA SER A 129 10.07 7.54 -15.99
C SER A 129 10.74 7.02 -14.72
N SER A 130 11.14 7.94 -13.83
CA SER A 130 11.75 7.56 -12.55
C SER A 130 11.14 8.37 -11.40
N LEU A 131 11.04 7.73 -10.23
CA LEU A 131 10.57 8.35 -9.01
C LEU A 131 11.40 7.90 -7.80
N THR A 132 11.39 8.73 -6.76
CA THR A 132 11.91 8.39 -5.43
C THR A 132 10.72 8.33 -4.49
N PRO A 133 10.17 7.12 -4.23
CA PRO A 133 8.97 6.99 -3.41
C PRO A 133 9.19 7.47 -1.97
N TRP A 134 8.11 7.86 -1.30
CA TRP A 134 8.13 8.23 0.11
C TRP A 134 8.32 6.99 0.99
N GLN A 135 9.02 7.15 2.11
CA GLN A 135 8.95 6.17 3.19
C GLN A 135 7.57 6.28 3.86
N MET A 136 6.87 5.16 3.95
CA MET A 136 5.48 5.09 4.40
C MET A 136 5.33 4.09 5.54
N LEU A 137 4.32 4.32 6.36
CA LEU A 137 3.86 3.40 7.39
C LEU A 137 2.34 3.24 7.21
N SER A 138 1.88 2.03 6.91
CA SER A 138 0.46 1.69 6.88
C SER A 138 0.15 0.59 7.89
N GLN A 139 -1.12 0.47 8.31
CA GLN A 139 -1.52 -0.56 9.27
C GLN A 139 -1.33 -1.96 8.69
N GLN A 140 -1.70 -2.17 7.43
CA GLN A 140 -1.70 -3.50 6.83
C GLN A 140 -0.31 -3.96 6.35
N MET A 141 0.55 -3.05 5.89
CA MET A 141 1.88 -3.39 5.33
C MET A 141 3.05 -3.07 6.27
N GLY A 142 2.84 -2.21 7.26
CA GLY A 142 3.93 -1.64 8.04
C GLY A 142 4.78 -0.69 7.19
N VAL A 143 6.09 -0.64 7.45
CA VAL A 143 7.04 0.18 6.69
C VAL A 143 7.26 -0.34 5.27
N HIS A 144 7.12 0.55 4.31
CA HIS A 144 7.40 0.34 2.89
C HIS A 144 7.74 1.67 2.22
N HIS A 145 8.07 1.64 0.93
CA HIS A 145 8.29 2.83 0.12
C HIS A 145 7.19 2.92 -0.93
N GLY A 146 6.44 4.02 -0.99
CA GLY A 146 5.33 4.16 -1.93
C GLY A 146 5.15 5.59 -2.47
N ASP A 147 4.59 5.70 -3.67
CA ASP A 147 4.06 6.95 -4.21
C ASP A 147 2.96 6.66 -5.24
N ASN A 148 2.12 7.65 -5.51
CA ASN A 148 1.19 7.56 -6.64
C ASN A 148 1.93 7.83 -7.95
N VAL A 149 1.62 7.04 -8.98
CA VAL A 149 2.33 7.05 -10.27
C VAL A 149 1.34 7.09 -11.43
N GLU A 150 1.59 7.99 -12.39
CA GLU A 150 1.01 7.96 -13.73
C GLU A 150 1.78 6.92 -14.56
N LEU A 151 1.15 5.79 -14.87
CA LEU A 151 1.70 4.75 -15.73
C LEU A 151 1.35 5.01 -17.20
N GLY A 152 0.14 5.51 -17.47
CA GLY A 152 -0.38 5.79 -18.81
C GLY A 152 -1.07 4.59 -19.48
N PRO A 153 -0.62 4.14 -20.66
CA PRO A 153 -1.30 3.09 -21.42
C PRO A 153 -1.14 1.70 -20.80
N GLU A 154 -2.22 0.90 -20.85
CA GLU A 154 -2.17 -0.51 -20.44
C GLU A 154 -1.16 -1.31 -21.28
N GLY A 155 -0.45 -2.23 -20.64
CA GLY A 155 0.57 -3.04 -21.31
C GLY A 155 1.66 -3.53 -20.36
N ASN A 156 2.76 -4.01 -20.93
CA ASN A 156 3.90 -4.51 -20.16
C ASN A 156 4.80 -3.36 -19.73
N TYR A 157 5.19 -3.38 -18.45
CA TYR A 157 6.14 -2.47 -17.86
C TYR A 157 7.36 -3.26 -17.39
N ASP A 158 8.54 -2.74 -17.70
CA ASP A 158 9.80 -3.16 -17.11
C ASP A 158 10.18 -2.17 -16.01
N VAL A 159 10.49 -2.66 -14.82
CA VAL A 159 10.76 -1.85 -13.63
C VAL A 159 12.11 -2.23 -13.02
N THR A 160 12.95 -1.23 -12.78
CA THR A 160 14.18 -1.39 -12.00
C THR A 160 14.03 -0.68 -10.67
N VAL A 161 14.10 -1.44 -9.57
CA VAL A 161 14.16 -0.89 -8.22
C VAL A 161 15.62 -0.83 -7.78
N SER A 162 16.15 0.39 -7.67
CA SER A 162 17.48 0.68 -7.13
C SER A 162 17.39 0.92 -5.62
N VAL A 163 18.08 0.11 -4.83
CA VAL A 163 18.14 0.21 -3.37
C VAL A 163 19.55 0.56 -2.93
N VAL A 164 19.69 1.63 -2.15
CA VAL A 164 20.90 1.90 -1.36
C VAL A 164 20.57 1.59 0.11
N PRO A 165 21.12 0.50 0.68
CA PRO A 165 20.89 0.14 2.07
C PRO A 165 21.36 1.25 3.03
N PRO A 166 20.77 1.33 4.24
CA PRO A 166 21.19 2.34 5.22
C PRO A 166 22.64 2.15 5.63
N THR A 167 23.34 3.26 5.81
CA THR A 167 24.75 3.28 6.25
C THR A 167 24.89 3.27 7.77
N THR A 168 23.79 3.48 8.49
CA THR A 168 23.71 3.36 9.95
C THR A 168 24.03 1.91 10.35
N ARG A 169 25.15 1.73 11.07
CA ARG A 169 25.56 0.42 11.59
C ARG A 169 24.54 -0.06 12.63
N ARG A 170 23.86 -1.19 12.39
CA ARG A 170 22.80 -1.72 13.28
C ARG A 170 23.38 -2.44 14.50
N SER A 171 24.49 -3.16 14.32
CA SER A 171 25.28 -3.75 15.42
C SER A 171 26.77 -3.75 15.08
N SER A 172 27.63 -3.91 16.10
CA SER A 172 29.09 -3.90 15.90
C SER A 172 29.61 -5.05 15.02
N ALA A 173 28.88 -6.18 15.01
CA ALA A 173 29.23 -7.40 14.28
C ALA A 173 28.78 -7.37 12.82
N GLU A 174 27.93 -6.40 12.43
CA GLU A 174 27.45 -6.30 11.05
C GLU A 174 28.51 -5.73 10.10
N SER A 175 28.77 -6.49 9.04
CA SER A 175 29.56 -6.09 7.87
C SER A 175 28.72 -6.09 6.58
N ALA A 176 27.43 -5.77 6.68
CA ALA A 176 26.54 -5.74 5.52
C ALA A 176 27.05 -4.72 4.49
N SER A 177 27.09 -5.12 3.20
CA SER A 177 27.45 -4.18 2.14
C SER A 177 26.40 -3.07 2.05
N THR A 178 26.87 -1.83 1.95
CA THR A 178 26.04 -0.64 1.71
C THR A 178 26.04 -0.25 0.23
N ASP A 179 26.54 -1.12 -0.65
CA ASP A 179 26.55 -0.87 -2.08
C ASP A 179 25.11 -0.87 -2.62
N ARG A 180 24.90 -0.14 -3.71
CA ARG A 180 23.62 -0.16 -4.42
C ARG A 180 23.33 -1.58 -4.92
N VAL A 181 22.08 -2.00 -4.77
CA VAL A 181 21.55 -3.24 -5.31
C VAL A 181 20.34 -2.92 -6.19
N GLU A 182 20.27 -3.56 -7.35
CA GLU A 182 19.19 -3.39 -8.33
C GLU A 182 18.35 -4.66 -8.42
N PHE A 183 17.03 -4.47 -8.57
CA PHE A 183 16.05 -5.54 -8.72
C PHE A 183 15.18 -5.24 -9.94
N ASP A 184 15.21 -6.14 -10.93
CA ASP A 184 14.52 -5.98 -12.20
C ASP A 184 13.23 -6.78 -12.24
N PHE A 185 12.09 -6.11 -12.29
CA PHE A 185 10.76 -6.71 -12.37
C PHE A 185 10.14 -6.42 -13.74
N SER A 186 9.16 -7.24 -14.12
CA SER A 186 8.26 -6.93 -15.23
C SER A 186 6.85 -7.31 -14.82
N PHE A 187 5.88 -6.45 -15.12
CA PHE A 187 4.46 -6.74 -14.87
C PHE A 187 3.59 -6.20 -16.02
N THR A 188 2.38 -6.75 -16.15
CA THR A 188 1.38 -6.24 -17.09
C THR A 188 0.40 -5.36 -16.31
N PHE A 189 0.30 -4.10 -16.68
CA PHE A 189 -0.72 -3.19 -16.17
C PHE A 189 -1.94 -3.23 -17.07
N ASP A 190 -3.08 -3.61 -16.50
CA ASP A 190 -4.40 -3.38 -17.08
C ASP A 190 -5.35 -2.95 -15.96
N ARG A 191 -6.28 -2.04 -16.29
CA ARG A 191 -7.20 -1.48 -15.28
C ARG A 191 -8.16 -2.51 -14.72
N ALA A 192 -8.46 -3.57 -15.48
CA ALA A 192 -9.32 -4.65 -15.01
C ALA A 192 -8.71 -5.38 -13.80
N THR A 193 -7.39 -5.66 -13.84
CA THR A 193 -6.67 -6.24 -12.70
C THR A 193 -6.73 -5.33 -11.47
N LEU A 194 -6.61 -4.01 -11.68
CA LEU A 194 -6.75 -3.04 -10.59
C LEU A 194 -8.18 -3.03 -10.02
N ASP A 195 -9.19 -2.99 -10.89
CA ASP A 195 -10.61 -2.98 -10.52
C ASP A 195 -11.05 -4.28 -9.80
N ASP A 196 -10.39 -5.40 -10.09
CA ASP A 196 -10.63 -6.71 -9.47
C ASP A 196 -9.92 -6.88 -8.11
N LEU A 197 -9.09 -5.92 -7.68
CA LEU A 197 -8.44 -6.00 -6.38
C LEU A 197 -9.47 -6.00 -5.24
N PRO A 198 -9.23 -6.79 -4.17
CA PRO A 198 -10.08 -6.77 -2.99
C PRO A 198 -10.27 -5.36 -2.45
N PHE A 199 -11.52 -5.00 -2.18
CA PHE A 199 -11.88 -3.75 -1.52
C PHE A 199 -13.04 -4.06 -0.57
N GLU A 200 -12.82 -3.88 0.73
CA GLU A 200 -13.83 -4.15 1.76
C GLU A 200 -14.07 -2.90 2.60
N ASP A 201 -15.29 -2.37 2.52
CA ASP A 201 -15.77 -1.32 3.42
C ASP A 201 -15.88 -1.86 4.85
N ILE A 202 -15.33 -1.11 5.81
CA ILE A 202 -15.50 -1.41 7.24
C ILE A 202 -16.85 -0.85 7.70
N PRO A 203 -17.66 -1.64 8.44
CA PRO A 203 -18.96 -1.19 8.94
C PRO A 203 -18.89 0.12 9.73
N ALA A 204 -19.91 0.97 9.59
CA ALA A 204 -19.99 2.30 10.20
C ALA A 204 -19.91 2.31 11.75
N ASP A 205 -20.24 1.19 12.40
CA ASP A 205 -20.12 1.01 13.85
C ASP A 205 -18.71 0.58 14.30
N ARG A 206 -17.82 0.29 13.35
CA ARG A 206 -16.41 -0.08 13.57
C ARG A 206 -15.42 0.94 13.03
N GLU A 207 -15.66 1.53 11.86
CA GLU A 207 -14.75 2.53 11.31
C GLU A 207 -14.57 3.71 12.28
N GLY A 208 -13.35 4.23 12.38
CA GLY A 208 -13.03 5.32 13.29
C GLY A 208 -13.02 4.95 14.78
N SER A 209 -13.27 3.69 15.15
CA SER A 209 -13.00 3.22 16.52
C SER A 209 -11.49 3.09 16.79
N GLU A 210 -11.07 3.25 18.04
CA GLU A 210 -9.66 3.08 18.43
C GLU A 210 -9.17 1.65 18.14
N GLY A 211 -8.00 1.52 17.52
CA GLY A 211 -7.42 0.23 17.13
C GLY A 211 -6.79 0.27 15.75
N ALA A 212 -6.54 -0.92 15.19
CA ALA A 212 -5.99 -1.11 13.86
C ALA A 212 -6.64 -2.32 13.17
N VAL A 213 -6.53 -2.39 11.85
CA VAL A 213 -6.84 -3.60 11.07
C VAL A 213 -5.68 -4.58 11.11
N ASP A 214 -5.98 -5.85 10.85
CA ASP A 214 -4.96 -6.89 10.77
C ASP A 214 -4.00 -6.65 9.60
N PRO A 215 -2.70 -6.99 9.77
CA PRO A 215 -1.74 -7.00 8.68
C PRO A 215 -2.23 -7.84 7.49
N MET A 216 -1.95 -7.38 6.27
CA MET A 216 -2.29 -8.14 5.07
C MET A 216 -1.29 -9.28 4.84
N ASP A 217 -1.71 -10.30 4.09
CA ASP A 217 -0.77 -11.31 3.59
C ASP A 217 0.10 -10.71 2.49
N MET A 218 1.41 -10.81 2.66
CA MET A 218 2.43 -10.28 1.75
C MET A 218 3.05 -11.36 0.85
N GLN A 219 2.39 -12.50 0.66
CA GLN A 219 2.83 -13.58 -0.26
C GLN A 219 4.29 -14.00 -0.02
N SER A 220 4.66 -14.22 1.25
CA SER A 220 6.02 -14.54 1.73
C SER A 220 7.02 -13.38 1.75
N ALA A 221 6.66 -12.17 1.30
CA ALA A 221 7.47 -10.99 1.60
C ALA A 221 7.40 -10.66 3.09
N THR A 222 8.46 -10.02 3.59
CA THR A 222 8.57 -9.67 5.00
C THR A 222 7.68 -8.48 5.32
N LEU A 223 6.75 -8.66 6.25
CA LEU A 223 6.01 -7.56 6.87
C LEU A 223 6.91 -6.83 7.86
N SER A 224 6.79 -5.51 7.91
CA SER A 224 7.47 -4.69 8.91
C SER A 224 6.76 -4.77 10.26
N GLN A 225 6.83 -5.93 10.91
CA GLN A 225 6.33 -6.14 12.26
C GLN A 225 7.48 -6.43 13.22
N ALA A 226 7.43 -5.82 14.39
CA ALA A 226 8.34 -6.18 15.47
C ALA A 226 7.96 -7.58 16.02
N PRO A 227 8.93 -8.41 16.42
CA PRO A 227 8.62 -9.65 17.11
C PRO A 227 7.93 -9.35 18.44
N SER A 228 7.14 -10.31 18.92
CA SER A 228 6.54 -10.25 20.25
C SER A 228 7.62 -10.15 21.34
N ALA A 229 7.26 -9.69 22.54
CA ALA A 229 8.19 -9.62 23.66
C ALA A 229 8.80 -11.00 24.02
N GLU A 230 8.07 -12.10 23.76
CA GLU A 230 8.53 -13.47 24.02
C GLU A 230 9.53 -13.97 22.96
N GLU A 231 9.38 -13.49 21.72
CA GLU A 231 10.23 -13.84 20.58
C GLU A 231 11.32 -12.81 20.29
N PHE A 232 11.43 -11.79 21.14
CA PHE A 232 12.39 -10.70 20.95
C PHE A 232 13.82 -11.27 20.98
N PRO A 233 14.70 -10.88 20.04
CA PRO A 233 16.01 -11.53 19.83
C PRO A 233 17.03 -11.28 20.95
N ILE A 234 16.68 -10.45 21.94
CA ILE A 234 17.51 -10.13 23.10
C ILE A 234 16.66 -10.07 24.37
N SER A 235 17.30 -10.24 25.52
CA SER A 235 16.60 -10.32 26.81
C SER A 235 15.81 -9.05 27.12
N VAL A 236 14.48 -9.20 27.07
CA VAL A 236 13.51 -8.18 27.46
C VAL A 236 13.62 -7.89 28.96
N ARG A 237 13.59 -6.60 29.30
CA ARG A 237 13.61 -6.08 30.68
C ARG A 237 12.26 -5.52 31.11
N GLY A 238 11.42 -5.15 30.15
CA GLY A 238 10.06 -4.69 30.37
C GLY A 238 9.41 -4.23 29.09
N THR A 239 8.13 -3.87 29.18
CA THR A 239 7.35 -3.27 28.11
C THR A 239 6.73 -1.95 28.59
N GLY A 240 6.33 -1.11 27.65
CA GLY A 240 5.53 0.09 27.90
C GLY A 240 4.67 0.41 26.69
N GLU A 241 3.67 1.27 26.85
CA GLU A 241 2.73 1.59 25.77
C GLU A 241 2.77 3.09 25.43
N THR A 242 2.65 3.42 24.14
CA THR A 242 2.49 4.79 23.66
C THR A 242 1.66 4.83 22.39
N GLY A 243 0.59 5.63 22.36
CA GLY A 243 -0.20 5.87 21.14
C GLY A 243 -0.74 4.61 20.47
N GLY A 244 -1.07 3.56 21.25
CA GLY A 244 -1.53 2.26 20.73
C GLY A 244 -0.41 1.30 20.30
N ALA A 245 0.87 1.65 20.48
CA ALA A 245 2.00 0.77 20.24
C ALA A 245 2.60 0.26 21.56
N GLU A 246 2.90 -1.03 21.62
CA GLU A 246 3.73 -1.62 22.68
C GLU A 246 5.21 -1.48 22.31
N LEU A 247 6.00 -0.96 23.24
CA LEU A 247 7.45 -0.83 23.14
C LEU A 247 8.11 -1.85 24.07
N VAL A 248 8.96 -2.68 23.49
CA VAL A 248 9.81 -3.62 24.23
C VAL A 248 11.11 -2.92 24.60
N VAL A 249 11.48 -2.98 25.89
CA VAL A 249 12.79 -2.54 26.36
C VAL A 249 13.65 -3.76 26.61
N ALA A 250 14.76 -3.87 25.89
CA ALA A 250 15.73 -4.93 26.08
C ALA A 250 17.14 -4.35 26.26
N THR A 251 18.02 -5.12 26.90
CA THR A 251 19.42 -4.74 27.10
C THR A 251 20.33 -5.70 26.36
N THR A 252 21.31 -5.15 25.67
CA THR A 252 22.41 -5.88 25.05
C THR A 252 23.74 -5.35 25.60
N GLY A 253 24.85 -6.01 25.29
CA GLY A 253 26.19 -5.54 25.64
C GLY A 253 26.51 -4.18 24.99
N GLU A 254 27.66 -3.59 25.35
CA GLU A 254 28.13 -2.28 24.86
C GLU A 254 28.15 -2.15 23.32
N PHE A 255 28.12 -3.28 22.61
CA PHE A 255 28.24 -3.39 21.17
C PHE A 255 27.00 -3.87 20.41
N GLY A 256 25.87 -4.05 21.09
CA GLY A 256 24.61 -4.33 20.41
C GLY A 256 24.46 -5.75 19.87
N ASP A 257 25.23 -6.71 20.37
CA ASP A 257 25.18 -8.09 19.89
C ASP A 257 23.76 -8.66 20.08
N LEU A 258 23.09 -8.98 18.97
CA LEU A 258 21.85 -9.74 18.97
C LEU A 258 22.23 -11.20 19.28
N ALA A 259 21.49 -11.83 20.19
CA ALA A 259 21.76 -13.24 20.48
C ALA A 259 21.46 -14.05 19.21
N GLY A 260 22.42 -14.87 18.79
CA GLY A 260 22.27 -15.79 17.66
C GLY A 260 21.36 -16.97 17.98
#